data_AF-A0A950J5G9-F1
#
_entry.id   AF-A0A950J5G9-F1
#
_cell.length_a   1.000
_cell.length_b   1.000
_cell.length_c   1.000
_cell.angle_alpha   90.00
_cell.angle_beta   90.00
_cell.angle_gamma   90.00
#
_symmetry.space_group_name_H-M   'P 1'
#
loop_
_entity.id
_entity.type
_entity.pdbx_description
1 polymer ?
#
loop_
_entity_poly.entity_id
_entity_poly.type
_entity_poly.pdbx_seq_one_letter_code
_entity_poly.pdbx_strand_id
1 'polypeptide(L)'
;MCAAPMIDVAESCVRFQRIAWDWIQSGEITRTSHLLSPLEELGGFNYGFIYLMRVNPQAVKIGYSLHPMRRRHELLPQYGEQLRLLTCFVGEPFQERVVHRRFRSLRLRNEIFYAHPLIEEYFAQARLEIKERLRAIHICEAACPQLNKRLDLRMLGTWLARA
;
A
#
# COMPACT_ATOMS: atom_id res chain seq x y z
N MET A 1 27.15 -10.15 -11.77
CA MET A 1 26.46 -9.42 -12.85
C MET A 1 24.96 -9.48 -12.57
N CYS A 2 24.38 -8.38 -12.09
CA CYS A 2 22.95 -8.25 -11.89
C CYS A 2 22.31 -7.92 -13.24
N ALA A 3 21.60 -8.88 -13.84
CA ALA A 3 20.90 -8.71 -15.10
C ALA A 3 19.50 -8.11 -14.90
N ALA A 4 19.38 -7.06 -14.08
CA ALA A 4 18.16 -6.28 -14.03
C ALA A 4 18.21 -5.24 -15.16
N PRO A 5 17.18 -5.16 -16.04
CA PRO A 5 17.19 -4.32 -17.22
C PRO A 5 17.27 -2.84 -16.80
N MET A 6 18.46 -2.24 -16.90
CA MET A 6 18.75 -0.89 -16.43
C MET A 6 18.00 0.24 -17.18
N ILE A 7 17.33 -0.07 -18.30
CA ILE A 7 16.68 0.94 -19.14
C ILE A 7 15.26 1.27 -18.65
N ASP A 8 14.50 0.29 -18.13
CA ASP A 8 13.17 0.52 -17.54
C ASP A 8 13.21 1.12 -16.12
N VAL A 9 14.35 0.98 -15.43
CA VAL A 9 14.55 1.46 -14.06
C VAL A 9 14.63 2.99 -14.02
N ALA A 10 15.18 3.63 -15.06
CA ALA A 10 15.36 5.09 -15.10
C ALA A 10 14.02 5.85 -15.25
N GLU A 11 13.14 5.43 -16.17
CA GLU A 11 11.81 6.03 -16.32
C GLU A 11 10.92 5.74 -15.11
N SER A 12 10.99 4.50 -14.59
CA SER A 12 10.28 4.11 -13.37
C SER A 12 10.73 4.94 -12.17
N CYS A 13 12.01 5.31 -12.08
CA CYS A 13 12.56 6.16 -11.02
C CYS A 13 12.09 7.62 -11.14
N VAL A 14 12.09 8.20 -12.34
CA VAL A 14 11.59 9.58 -12.56
C VAL A 14 10.09 9.67 -12.25
N ARG A 15 9.31 8.69 -12.69
CA ARG A 15 7.88 8.60 -12.38
C ARG A 15 7.66 8.45 -10.87
N PHE A 16 8.44 7.60 -10.20
CA PHE A 16 8.39 7.39 -8.76
C PHE A 16 8.69 8.67 -7.98
N GLN A 17 9.73 9.42 -8.36
CA GLN A 17 10.08 10.68 -7.71
C GLN A 17 9.00 11.74 -7.86
N ARG A 18 8.38 11.85 -9.05
CA ARG A 18 7.29 12.80 -9.29
C ARG A 18 6.05 12.47 -8.44
N ILE A 19 5.64 11.20 -8.42
CA ILE A 19 4.48 10.74 -7.64
C ILE A 19 4.71 10.97 -6.15
N ALA A 20 5.90 10.64 -5.64
CA ALA A 20 6.26 10.89 -4.25
C ALA A 20 6.19 12.39 -3.89
N TRP A 21 6.60 13.28 -4.80
CA TRP A 21 6.59 14.72 -4.59
C TRP A 21 5.18 15.33 -4.60
N ASP A 22 4.35 14.98 -5.59
CA ASP A 22 2.97 15.47 -5.72
C ASP A 22 2.11 15.13 -4.49
N TRP A 23 2.48 14.10 -3.74
CA TRP A 23 1.76 13.66 -2.56
C TRP A 23 2.27 14.12 -1.23
N ILE A 24 3.57 14.38 -1.10
CA ILE A 24 4.04 15.20 0.01
C ILE A 24 3.26 16.53 -0.01
N GLN A 25 2.98 17.06 -1.19
CA GLN A 25 2.18 18.28 -1.36
C GLN A 25 0.68 18.08 -1.06
N SER A 26 0.09 16.91 -1.31
CA SER A 26 -1.34 16.64 -1.07
C SER A 26 -1.68 16.37 0.40
N GLY A 27 -0.70 15.99 1.23
CA GLY A 27 -0.91 15.62 2.63
C GLY A 27 -1.58 14.27 2.82
N GLU A 28 -1.66 13.43 1.77
CA GLU A 28 -2.25 12.08 1.89
C GLU A 28 -1.37 11.11 2.70
N ILE A 29 -0.05 11.30 2.67
CA ILE A 29 0.95 10.53 3.44
C ILE A 29 0.65 10.51 4.95
N THR A 30 0.26 11.66 5.52
CA THR A 30 0.00 11.74 6.98
C THR A 30 -1.25 10.96 7.39
N ARG A 31 -2.13 10.59 6.44
CA ARG A 31 -3.39 9.92 6.72
C ARG A 31 -3.26 8.40 6.79
N THR A 32 -2.21 7.82 6.24
CA THR A 32 -1.91 6.37 6.30
C THR A 32 -0.68 6.05 7.14
N SER A 33 0.06 7.06 7.61
CA SER A 33 1.35 6.93 8.33
C SER A 33 1.31 6.02 9.56
N HIS A 34 0.15 5.88 10.21
CA HIS A 34 -0.03 4.99 11.36
C HIS A 34 -0.27 3.52 10.95
N LEU A 35 -0.66 3.27 9.70
CA LEU A 35 -0.94 1.94 9.17
C LEU A 35 0.23 1.39 8.35
N LEU A 36 0.98 2.23 7.64
CA LEU A 36 2.03 1.83 6.71
C LEU A 36 3.36 2.49 7.05
N SER A 37 4.46 1.78 6.80
CA SER A 37 5.77 2.42 6.81
C SER A 37 5.95 3.28 5.56
N PRO A 38 6.85 4.29 5.58
CA PRO A 38 7.04 5.18 4.44
C PRO A 38 7.41 4.43 3.15
N LEU A 39 8.15 3.32 3.28
CA LEU A 39 8.50 2.44 2.16
C LEU A 39 7.28 1.73 1.56
N GLU A 40 6.37 1.26 2.41
CA GLU A 40 5.13 0.61 1.97
C GLU A 40 4.20 1.60 1.30
N GLU A 41 4.12 2.83 1.80
CA GLU A 41 3.37 3.90 1.14
C GLU A 41 3.93 4.14 -0.25
N LEU A 42 5.22 4.47 -0.37
CA LEU A 42 5.90 4.69 -1.65
C LEU A 42 5.72 3.52 -2.63
N GLY A 43 5.81 2.27 -2.15
CA GLY A 43 5.56 1.08 -2.95
C GLY A 43 4.13 1.00 -3.48
N GLY A 44 3.13 1.19 -2.61
CA GLY A 44 1.71 1.04 -2.97
C GLY A 44 1.18 2.12 -3.90
N PHE A 45 2.02 3.07 -4.23
CA PHE A 45 1.68 4.14 -5.13
C PHE A 45 2.13 3.91 -6.57
N ASN A 46 3.11 3.03 -6.78
CA ASN A 46 3.39 2.47 -8.09
C ASN A 46 2.39 1.37 -8.47
N TYR A 47 1.92 0.58 -7.49
CA TYR A 47 1.17 -0.65 -7.75
C TYR A 47 -0.29 -0.61 -7.27
N GLY A 48 -0.61 0.25 -6.31
CA GLY A 48 -1.86 0.27 -5.55
C GLY A 48 -1.77 -0.52 -4.25
N PHE A 49 -2.89 -0.58 -3.54
CA PHE A 49 -3.03 -1.28 -2.28
C PHE A 49 -4.22 -2.24 -2.31
N ILE A 50 -4.00 -3.44 -1.80
CA ILE A 50 -5.07 -4.33 -1.38
C ILE A 50 -5.40 -3.98 0.07
N TYR A 51 -6.63 -3.55 0.32
CA TYR A 51 -7.09 -3.09 1.63
C TYR A 51 -8.08 -4.05 2.27
N LEU A 52 -8.08 -4.05 3.60
CA LEU A 52 -9.07 -4.68 4.45
C LEU A 52 -9.75 -3.60 5.30
N MET A 53 -11.05 -3.39 5.08
CA MET A 53 -11.86 -2.45 5.86
C MET A 53 -12.85 -3.22 6.73
N ARG A 54 -12.96 -2.84 8.01
CA ARG A 54 -14.05 -3.27 8.88
C ARG A 54 -15.30 -2.48 8.51
N VAL A 55 -16.37 -3.19 8.13
CA VAL A 55 -17.68 -2.57 7.83
C VAL A 55 -18.53 -2.50 9.09
N ASN A 56 -18.56 -3.61 9.84
CA ASN A 56 -19.24 -3.75 11.13
C ASN A 56 -18.56 -4.90 11.92
N PRO A 57 -18.95 -5.20 13.17
CA PRO A 57 -18.28 -6.22 13.98
C PRO A 57 -18.16 -7.61 13.33
N GLN A 58 -19.06 -7.97 12.41
CA GLN A 58 -19.13 -9.30 11.79
C GLN A 58 -18.66 -9.33 10.33
N ALA A 59 -18.39 -8.18 9.72
CA ALA A 59 -18.11 -8.08 8.29
C ALA A 59 -16.90 -7.19 7.97
N VAL A 60 -16.14 -7.64 6.98
CA VAL A 60 -15.01 -6.90 6.39
C VAL A 60 -15.20 -6.77 4.89
N LYS A 61 -14.65 -5.70 4.32
CA LYS A 61 -14.56 -5.45 2.89
C LYS A 61 -13.12 -5.59 2.44
N ILE A 62 -12.90 -6.42 1.42
CA ILE A 62 -11.61 -6.57 0.75
C ILE A 62 -11.68 -5.87 -0.59
N GLY A 63 -10.78 -4.93 -0.87
CA GLY A 63 -10.74 -4.30 -2.17
C GLY A 63 -9.38 -3.77 -2.59
N TYR A 64 -9.30 -3.28 -3.82
CA TYR A 64 -8.15 -2.57 -4.36
C TYR A 64 -8.38 -1.05 -4.44
N SER A 65 -7.35 -0.25 -4.15
CA SER A 65 -7.33 1.19 -4.43
C SER A 65 -5.92 1.73 -4.52
N LEU A 66 -5.72 2.76 -5.35
CA LEU A 66 -4.52 3.60 -5.29
C LEU A 66 -4.47 4.47 -4.02
N HIS A 67 -5.63 4.79 -3.44
CA HIS A 67 -5.75 5.68 -2.28
C HIS A 67 -6.77 5.12 -1.27
N PRO A 68 -6.40 4.12 -0.43
CA PRO A 68 -7.33 3.45 0.48
C PRO A 68 -8.12 4.38 1.42
N MET A 69 -7.49 5.46 1.90
CA MET A 69 -8.16 6.43 2.79
C MET A 69 -9.17 7.29 2.05
N ARG A 70 -8.86 7.76 0.84
CA ARG A 70 -9.83 8.42 -0.04
C ARG A 70 -10.99 7.48 -0.35
N ARG A 71 -10.68 6.23 -0.68
CA ARG A 71 -11.69 5.19 -0.92
C ARG A 71 -12.57 4.96 0.31
N ARG A 72 -12.01 4.96 1.52
CA ARG A 72 -12.79 4.90 2.76
C ARG A 72 -13.80 6.06 2.83
N HIS A 73 -13.35 7.28 2.56
CA HIS A 73 -14.24 8.46 2.59
C HIS A 73 -15.37 8.39 1.55
N GLU A 74 -15.09 7.89 0.34
CA GLU A 74 -16.11 7.64 -0.69
C GLU A 74 -17.15 6.60 -0.25
N LEU A 75 -16.74 5.61 0.55
CA LEU A 75 -17.58 4.51 1.02
C LEU A 75 -18.32 4.83 2.34
N LEU A 76 -17.89 5.85 3.09
CA LEU A 76 -18.53 6.25 4.35
C LEU A 76 -20.05 6.47 4.23
N PRO A 77 -20.59 7.15 3.19
CA PRO A 77 -22.04 7.32 3.04
C PRO A 77 -22.81 6.00 2.93
N GLN A 78 -22.17 4.93 2.44
CA GLN A 78 -22.79 3.62 2.26
C GLN A 78 -22.75 2.76 3.54
N TYR A 79 -21.65 2.81 4.29
CA TYR A 79 -21.40 1.91 5.43
C TYR A 79 -21.47 2.59 6.80
N GLY A 80 -21.57 3.92 6.84
CA GLY A 80 -21.60 4.71 8.07
C GLY A 80 -20.25 4.82 8.78
N GLU A 81 -20.27 5.42 9.96
CA GLU A 81 -19.07 5.77 10.75
C GLU A 81 -18.27 4.56 11.28
N GLN A 82 -18.86 3.37 11.23
CA GLN A 82 -18.19 2.13 11.63
C GLN A 82 -17.12 1.69 10.62
N LEU A 83 -17.11 2.27 9.41
CA LEU A 83 -16.16 1.92 8.37
C LEU A 83 -14.73 2.36 8.75
N ARG A 84 -13.87 1.37 9.01
CA ARG A 84 -12.48 1.59 9.41
C ARG A 84 -11.54 0.81 8.51
N LEU A 85 -10.49 1.46 8.04
CA LEU A 85 -9.38 0.76 7.40
C LEU A 85 -8.60 0.02 8.49
N LEU A 86 -8.56 -1.31 8.42
CA LEU A 86 -7.83 -2.13 9.40
C LEU A 86 -6.37 -2.26 9.01
N THR A 87 -6.12 -2.62 7.77
CA THR A 87 -4.78 -2.86 7.23
C THR A 87 -4.82 -2.85 5.71
N CYS A 88 -3.66 -2.72 5.08
CA CYS A 88 -3.48 -2.89 3.65
C CYS A 88 -2.05 -3.30 3.35
N PHE A 89 -1.81 -3.80 2.13
CA PHE A 89 -0.49 -4.09 1.62
C PHE A 89 -0.38 -3.67 0.15
N VAL A 90 0.84 -3.43 -0.31
CA VAL A 90 1.12 -3.04 -1.69
C VAL A 90 0.77 -4.17 -2.65
N GLY A 91 -0.10 -3.89 -3.62
CA GLY A 91 -0.46 -4.88 -4.60
C GLY A 91 -1.34 -4.35 -5.73
N GLU A 92 -1.33 -5.09 -6.83
CA GLU A 92 -1.98 -4.76 -8.09
C GLU A 92 -3.44 -5.24 -8.16
N PRO A 93 -4.26 -4.69 -9.08
CA PRO A 93 -5.67 -5.08 -9.22
C PRO A 93 -5.91 -6.58 -9.39
N PHE A 94 -5.01 -7.32 -10.04
CA PHE A 94 -5.18 -8.76 -10.21
C PHE A 94 -5.04 -9.53 -8.89
N GLN A 95 -4.24 -9.02 -7.93
CA GLN A 95 -4.03 -9.66 -6.64
C GLN A 95 -5.29 -9.59 -5.77
N GLU A 96 -6.11 -8.54 -5.90
CA GLU A 96 -7.44 -8.48 -5.29
C GLU A 96 -8.27 -9.71 -5.65
N ARG A 97 -8.30 -10.07 -6.94
CA ARG A 97 -9.05 -11.24 -7.44
C ARG A 97 -8.53 -12.54 -6.85
N VAL A 98 -7.21 -12.63 -6.63
CA VAL A 98 -6.57 -13.79 -5.99
C VAL A 98 -7.01 -13.90 -4.52
N VAL A 99 -6.97 -12.79 -3.77
CA VAL A 99 -7.42 -12.75 -2.36
C VAL A 99 -8.90 -13.10 -2.27
N HIS A 100 -9.72 -12.53 -3.15
CA HIS A 100 -11.14 -12.82 -3.26
C HIS A 100 -11.42 -14.29 -3.54
N ARG A 101 -10.63 -14.94 -4.40
CA ARG A 101 -10.74 -16.38 -4.69
C ARG A 101 -10.33 -17.22 -3.48
N ARG A 102 -9.24 -16.83 -2.80
CA ARG A 102 -8.73 -17.51 -1.59
C ARG A 102 -9.78 -17.60 -0.49
N PHE A 103 -10.53 -16.52 -0.28
CA PHE A 103 -11.55 -16.45 0.78
C PHE A 103 -12.98 -16.59 0.25
N ARG A 104 -13.17 -17.27 -0.88
CA ARG A 104 -14.50 -17.43 -1.50
C ARG A 104 -15.54 -18.05 -0.56
N SER A 105 -15.14 -19.01 0.28
CA SER A 105 -16.03 -19.66 1.27
C SER A 105 -16.48 -18.74 2.40
N LEU A 106 -15.75 -17.65 2.65
CA LEU A 106 -16.06 -16.65 3.69
C LEU A 106 -16.78 -15.42 3.13
N ARG A 107 -17.14 -15.44 1.83
CA ARG A 107 -17.77 -14.31 1.16
C ARG A 107 -19.25 -14.23 1.51
N LEU A 108 -19.67 -13.07 1.98
CA LEU A 108 -21.08 -12.73 2.23
C LEU A 108 -21.75 -12.26 0.93
N ARG A 109 -21.19 -11.22 0.29
CA ARG A 109 -21.71 -10.63 -0.94
C ARG A 109 -20.67 -9.74 -1.60
N ASN A 110 -20.48 -9.86 -2.91
CA ASN A 110 -19.55 -9.02 -3.68
C ASN A 110 -18.14 -9.02 -3.04
N GLU A 111 -17.73 -7.86 -2.52
CA GLU A 111 -16.43 -7.60 -1.89
C GLU A 111 -16.50 -7.70 -0.35
N ILE A 112 -17.63 -8.15 0.20
CA ILE A 112 -17.90 -8.27 1.64
C ILE A 112 -17.74 -9.72 2.08
N PHE A 113 -17.01 -9.92 3.17
CA PHE A 113 -16.65 -11.20 3.76
C PHE A 113 -16.97 -11.19 5.25
N TYR A 114 -17.09 -12.37 5.86
CA TYR A 114 -17.11 -12.48 7.31
C TYR A 114 -15.81 -11.92 7.90
N ALA A 115 -15.91 -11.23 9.04
CA ALA A 115 -14.77 -10.78 9.83
C ALA A 115 -14.08 -11.98 10.51
N HIS A 116 -13.36 -12.77 9.71
CA HIS A 116 -12.76 -14.03 10.10
C HIS A 116 -11.25 -13.86 10.39
N PRO A 117 -10.70 -14.44 11.48
CA PRO A 117 -9.29 -14.32 11.83
C PRO A 117 -8.32 -14.66 10.69
N LEU A 118 -8.59 -15.74 9.94
CA LEU A 118 -7.79 -16.14 8.76
C LEU A 118 -7.60 -15.03 7.70
N ILE A 119 -8.55 -14.11 7.54
CA ILE A 119 -8.40 -12.99 6.62
C ILE A 119 -7.42 -11.98 7.20
N GLU A 120 -7.55 -11.65 8.48
CA GLU A 120 -6.67 -10.69 9.17
C GLU A 120 -5.23 -11.21 9.24
N GLU A 121 -5.05 -12.50 9.58
CA GLU A 121 -3.76 -13.18 9.58
C GLU A 121 -3.09 -13.15 8.21
N TYR A 122 -3.85 -13.44 7.15
CA TYR A 122 -3.33 -13.35 5.78
C TYR A 122 -2.88 -11.94 5.42
N PHE A 123 -3.66 -10.92 5.76
CA PHE A 123 -3.28 -9.54 5.48
C PHE A 123 -2.05 -9.11 6.27
N ALA A 124 -1.92 -9.53 7.54
CA ALA A 124 -0.73 -9.29 8.34
C ALA A 124 0.51 -9.94 7.71
N GLN A 125 0.41 -11.21 7.32
CA GLN A 125 1.49 -11.96 6.70
C GLN A 125 1.89 -11.40 5.32
N ALA A 126 0.91 -11.14 4.45
CA ALA A 126 1.16 -10.59 3.12
C ALA A 126 1.85 -9.22 3.20
N ARG A 127 1.44 -8.38 4.16
CA ARG A 127 2.09 -7.10 4.42
C ARG A 127 3.57 -7.27 4.80
N LEU A 128 3.88 -8.20 5.72
CA LEU A 128 5.26 -8.49 6.11
C LEU A 128 6.10 -8.96 4.91
N GLU A 129 5.60 -9.91 4.13
CA GLU A 129 6.29 -10.43 2.95
C GLU A 129 6.58 -9.33 1.92
N ILE A 130 5.57 -8.49 1.66
CA ILE A 130 5.69 -7.37 0.72
C ILE A 130 6.68 -6.33 1.23
N LYS A 131 6.64 -6.01 2.53
CA LYS A 131 7.59 -5.09 3.15
C LYS A 131 9.03 -5.58 2.99
N GLU A 132 9.30 -6.87 3.20
CA GLU A 132 10.64 -7.43 2.97
C GLU A 132 11.02 -7.42 1.48
N ARG A 133 10.08 -7.69 0.57
CA ARG A 133 10.32 -7.57 -0.87
C ARG A 133 10.64 -6.14 -1.30
N LEU A 134 9.91 -5.15 -0.78
CA LEU A 134 10.15 -3.73 -1.05
C LEU A 134 11.52 -3.29 -0.52
N ARG A 135 11.95 -3.81 0.63
CA ARG A 135 13.31 -3.57 1.15
C ARG A 135 14.38 -4.14 0.21
N ALA A 136 14.16 -5.33 -0.34
CA ALA A 136 15.08 -5.92 -1.31
C ALA A 136 15.13 -5.16 -2.65
N ILE A 137 14.01 -4.56 -3.08
CA ILE A 137 13.92 -3.71 -4.28
C ILE A 137 14.63 -2.35 -4.09
N HIS A 138 14.95 -1.98 -2.84
CA HIS A 138 15.69 -0.76 -2.50
C HIS A 138 17.08 -1.03 -1.94
N ILE A 139 17.93 -1.60 -2.79
CA ILE A 139 19.36 -1.31 -2.82
C ILE A 139 19.70 -1.00 -4.27
N CYS A 140 19.58 0.27 -4.66
CA CYS A 140 20.42 0.76 -5.75
C CYS A 140 21.87 0.58 -5.30
N GLU A 141 22.77 0.16 -6.19
CA GLU A 141 24.21 0.24 -5.89
C GLU A 141 24.55 1.66 -5.40
N ALA A 142 25.46 1.78 -4.44
CA ALA A 142 25.90 3.07 -3.90
C ALA A 142 26.39 4.04 -5.01
N ALA A 143 26.73 3.51 -6.18
CA ALA A 143 27.12 4.24 -7.38
C ALA A 143 25.95 4.76 -8.23
N CYS A 144 24.68 4.51 -7.87
CA CYS A 144 23.53 4.98 -8.63
C CYS A 144 23.52 6.53 -8.65
N PRO A 145 23.69 7.17 -9.83
CA PRO A 145 23.82 8.63 -9.94
C PRO A 145 22.59 9.39 -9.43
N GLN A 146 21.44 8.71 -9.39
CA GLN A 146 20.16 9.25 -8.93
C GLN A 146 19.97 9.13 -7.40
N LEU A 147 20.74 8.27 -6.70
CA LEU A 147 20.73 8.18 -5.24
C LEU A 147 21.19 9.50 -4.59
N ASN A 148 22.15 10.17 -5.24
CA ASN A 148 22.68 11.47 -4.84
C ASN A 148 21.80 12.65 -5.32
N LYS A 149 20.72 12.38 -6.06
CA LYS A 149 19.78 13.39 -6.56
C LYS A 149 18.34 13.05 -6.14
N ARG A 150 18.03 13.44 -4.89
CA ARG A 150 16.69 13.77 -4.39
C ARG A 150 15.65 12.64 -4.34
N LEU A 151 15.87 11.70 -3.43
CA LEU A 151 14.87 11.34 -2.40
C LEU A 151 15.67 10.70 -1.27
N ASP A 152 16.31 11.51 -0.43
CA ASP A 152 16.95 10.98 0.75
C ASP A 152 15.85 10.40 1.65
N LEU A 153 15.77 9.07 1.73
CA LEU A 153 14.84 8.37 2.61
C LEU A 153 15.06 8.78 4.07
N ARG A 154 16.23 9.31 4.44
CA ARG A 154 16.46 9.95 5.74
C ARG A 154 15.74 11.29 5.87
N MET A 155 15.66 12.11 4.81
CA MET A 155 14.84 13.34 4.83
C MET A 155 13.35 13.02 4.97
N LEU A 156 12.85 12.03 4.24
CA LEU A 156 11.46 11.56 4.38
C LEU A 156 11.19 10.99 5.78
N GLY A 157 12.11 10.18 6.31
CA GLY A 157 12.05 9.68 7.68
C GLY A 157 12.12 10.78 8.74
N THR A 158 12.94 11.82 8.54
CA THR A 158 13.07 12.96 9.44
C THR A 158 11.84 13.87 9.40
N TRP A 159 11.20 14.01 8.23
CA TRP A 159 9.97 14.79 8.05
C TRP A 159 8.76 14.08 8.67
N LEU A 160 8.66 12.75 8.50
CA LEU A 160 7.62 11.92 9.10
C LEU A 160 7.78 11.71 10.62
N ALA A 161 8.99 11.84 11.16
CA ALA A 161 9.25 11.81 12.60
C ALA A 161 8.96 13.15 13.31
N ARG A 162 8.63 14.22 12.57
CA ARG A 162 8.39 15.57 13.09
C ARG A 162 6.91 15.98 13.12
N ALA A 163 6.00 15.16 12.57
CA ALA A 163 4.55 15.36 12.59
C ALA A 163 3.90 14.37 13.55
#